data_AF-A0A1Y1YF59-F1
#
_entry.id   AF-A0A1Y1YF59-F1
#
_cell.length_a   1.000
_cell.length_b   1.000
_cell.length_c   1.000
_cell.angle_alpha   90.00
_cell.angle_beta   90.00
_cell.angle_gamma   90.00
#
_symmetry.space_group_name_H-M   'P 1'
#
loop_
_entity.id
_entity.type
_entity.pdbx_description
1 polymer ?
#
loop_
_entity_poly.entity_id
_entity_poly.type
_entity_poly.pdbx_seq_one_letter_code
_entity_poly.pdbx_strand_id
1 'polypeptide(L)'
;MFGQDYFFNMFGRLIGRGAFTTVEGHVGLCPRETEEGDLVCILYGCRLPLILRKHGRCYEFIGPAYVDGAMNGEVFHESKKGDEPPKERRFWIR
;
A
#
# COMPACT_ATOMS: atom_id res chain seq x y z
N MET A 1 -10.53 4.55 19.84
CA MET A 1 -11.75 4.16 19.10
C MET A 1 -11.88 4.95 17.78
N PHE A 2 -10.80 5.10 17.00
CA PHE A 2 -10.78 5.90 15.74
C PHE A 2 -10.30 5.11 14.51
N GLY A 3 -9.88 3.85 14.68
CA GLY A 3 -9.25 3.05 13.60
C GLY A 3 -10.22 2.15 12.83
N GLN A 4 -11.20 1.54 13.50
CA GLN A 4 -12.08 0.54 12.85
C GLN A 4 -13.12 1.16 11.90
N ASP A 5 -13.70 2.31 12.24
CA ASP A 5 -14.71 2.96 11.38
C ASP A 5 -14.11 3.50 10.07
N TYR A 6 -12.85 3.97 10.12
CA TYR A 6 -12.12 4.43 8.94
C TYR A 6 -11.80 3.29 7.99
N PHE A 7 -11.36 2.15 8.55
CA PHE A 7 -11.09 0.95 7.78
C PHE A 7 -12.34 0.49 7.04
N PHE A 8 -13.49 0.40 7.72
CA PHE A 8 -14.73 -0.10 7.15
C PHE A 8 -15.31 0.85 6.09
N ASN A 9 -15.29 2.16 6.36
CA ASN A 9 -15.75 3.18 5.41
C ASN A 9 -14.82 3.26 4.18
N MET A 10 -13.52 3.03 4.37
CA MET A 10 -12.56 2.93 3.27
C MET A 10 -12.72 1.63 2.48
N PHE A 11 -12.90 0.48 3.14
CA PHE A 11 -13.21 -0.80 2.49
C PHE A 11 -14.46 -0.64 1.61
N GLY A 12 -15.46 0.10 2.08
CA GLY A 12 -16.62 0.51 1.28
C GLY A 12 -16.26 1.22 -0.03
N ARG A 13 -15.20 2.04 -0.05
CA ARG A 13 -14.66 2.68 -1.27
C ARG A 13 -13.75 1.77 -2.08
N LEU A 14 -13.31 0.66 -1.50
CA LEU A 14 -12.63 -0.43 -2.20
C LEU A 14 -13.63 -1.46 -2.77
N ILE A 15 -14.93 -1.35 -2.51
CA ILE A 15 -15.92 -2.24 -3.13
C ILE A 15 -15.96 -1.97 -4.65
N GLY A 16 -15.82 -3.02 -5.47
CA GLY A 16 -15.74 -2.94 -6.94
C GLY A 16 -14.32 -2.88 -7.53
N ARG A 17 -13.31 -3.11 -6.70
CA ARG A 17 -11.88 -3.03 -7.02
C ARG A 17 -11.23 -4.38 -7.33
N GLY A 18 -10.04 -4.34 -7.93
CA GLY A 18 -9.23 -5.53 -8.24
C GLY A 18 -8.51 -6.08 -7.01
N ALA A 19 -8.14 -7.35 -7.08
CA ALA A 19 -7.17 -7.95 -6.15
C ALA A 19 -5.80 -7.97 -6.82
N PHE A 20 -4.75 -7.88 -6.03
CA PHE A 20 -3.38 -7.97 -6.52
C PHE A 20 -2.51 -8.83 -5.60
N THR A 21 -1.40 -9.30 -6.16
CA THR A 21 -0.32 -9.89 -5.38
C THR A 21 0.96 -9.14 -5.66
N THR A 22 1.86 -9.06 -4.69
CA THR A 22 3.20 -8.52 -4.89
C THR A 22 4.19 -9.63 -5.24
N VAL A 23 5.36 -9.26 -5.77
CA VAL A 23 6.49 -10.18 -6.00
C VAL A 23 6.90 -10.88 -4.70
N GLU A 24 6.82 -10.17 -3.57
CA GLU A 24 7.16 -10.67 -2.24
C GLU A 24 6.04 -11.51 -1.60
N GLY A 25 4.92 -11.72 -2.30
CA GLY A 25 3.84 -12.61 -1.87
C GLY A 25 2.75 -11.94 -1.02
N HIS A 26 2.82 -10.63 -0.76
CA HIS A 26 1.72 -9.90 -0.11
C HIS A 26 0.50 -9.86 -1.01
N VAL A 27 -0.69 -9.91 -0.40
CA VAL A 27 -1.99 -9.86 -1.09
C VAL A 27 -2.74 -8.60 -0.65
N GLY A 28 -3.52 -8.02 -1.58
CA GLY A 28 -4.26 -6.80 -1.29
C GLY A 28 -5.40 -6.50 -2.26
N LEU A 29 -6.06 -5.37 -2.01
CA LEU A 29 -7.10 -4.80 -2.86
C LEU A 29 -6.65 -3.44 -3.41
N CYS A 30 -6.94 -3.18 -4.68
CA CYS A 30 -6.41 -2.03 -5.42
C CYS A 30 -7.41 -1.47 -6.44
N PRO A 31 -7.33 -0.18 -6.84
CA PRO A 31 -8.16 0.38 -7.91
C PRO A 31 -8.23 -0.50 -9.18
N ARG A 32 -9.30 -0.42 -9.96
CA ARG A 32 -9.45 -1.26 -11.18
C ARG A 32 -8.42 -0.91 -12.26
N GLU A 33 -7.88 0.30 -12.19
CA GLU A 33 -6.87 0.89 -13.04
C GLU A 33 -5.45 0.38 -12.71
N THR A 34 -5.31 -0.43 -11.66
CA THR A 34 -4.04 -1.03 -11.26
C THR A 34 -3.61 -2.08 -12.29
N GLU A 35 -2.34 -2.05 -12.66
CA GLU A 35 -1.74 -2.94 -13.65
C GLU A 35 -0.49 -3.64 -13.09
N GLU A 36 -0.08 -4.72 -13.76
CA GLU A 36 1.21 -5.36 -13.50
C GLU A 36 2.34 -4.34 -13.71
N GLY A 37 3.31 -4.33 -12.79
CA GLY A 37 4.39 -3.34 -12.78
C GLY A 37 4.06 -2.02 -12.07
N ASP A 38 2.81 -1.82 -11.61
CA ASP A 38 2.54 -0.81 -10.58
C ASP A 38 3.23 -1.20 -9.27
N LEU A 39 3.42 -0.21 -8.39
CA LEU A 39 3.99 -0.45 -7.07
C LEU A 39 3.03 -0.03 -5.97
N VAL A 40 2.98 -0.86 -4.93
CA VAL A 40 2.44 -0.50 -3.63
C VAL A 40 3.49 0.30 -2.88
N CYS A 41 3.13 1.50 -2.45
CA CYS A 41 3.96 2.37 -1.63
C CYS A 41 3.31 2.59 -0.27
N ILE A 42 4.01 2.24 0.79
CA ILE A 42 3.65 2.59 2.17
C ILE A 42 4.49 3.80 2.56
N LEU A 43 3.91 5.00 2.51
CA LEU A 43 4.58 6.22 2.93
C LEU A 43 4.46 6.37 4.45
N TYR A 44 5.58 6.55 5.16
CA TYR A 44 5.52 6.75 6.61
C TYR A 44 4.85 8.09 6.93
N GLY A 45 3.89 8.07 7.86
CA GLY A 45 3.00 9.20 8.16
C GLY A 45 1.75 9.26 7.27
N CYS A 46 1.67 8.49 6.19
CA CYS A 46 0.41 8.23 5.50
C CYS A 46 -0.37 7.13 6.22
N ARG A 47 -1.69 7.26 6.26
CA ARG A 47 -2.55 6.28 6.93
C ARG A 47 -2.76 5.02 6.11
N LEU A 48 -2.48 5.05 4.81
CA LEU A 48 -2.91 4.03 3.85
C LEU A 48 -1.79 3.72 2.85
N PRO A 49 -1.66 2.45 2.42
CA PRO A 49 -0.89 2.10 1.24
C PRO A 49 -1.45 2.77 -0.02
N LEU A 50 -0.57 3.10 -0.95
CA LEU A 50 -0.89 3.77 -2.21
C LEU A 50 -0.42 2.91 -3.39
N ILE A 51 -1.18 2.90 -4.48
CA ILE A 51 -0.73 2.37 -5.77
C ILE A 51 -0.15 3.53 -6.59
N LEU A 52 1.09 3.36 -7.02
CA LEU A 52 1.83 4.31 -7.83
C LEU A 52 2.33 3.66 -9.12
N ARG A 53 2.17 4.36 -10.24
CA ARG A 53 2.74 3.97 -11.53
C ARG A 53 3.97 4.81 -11.84
N LYS A 54 5.09 4.17 -12.19
CA LYS A 54 6.34 4.88 -12.47
C LYS A 54 6.35 5.46 -13.89
N HIS A 55 6.62 6.76 -14.00
CA HIS A 55 6.81 7.47 -15.27
C HIS A 55 8.14 8.24 -15.25
N GLY A 56 9.21 7.58 -15.72
CA GLY A 56 10.56 8.17 -15.71
C GLY A 56 11.03 8.51 -14.28
N ARG A 57 11.09 9.82 -13.97
CA ARG A 57 11.47 10.34 -12.65
C ARG A 57 10.29 10.66 -11.73
N CYS A 58 9.07 10.51 -12.23
CA CYS A 58 7.85 10.84 -11.50
C CYS A 58 7.00 9.58 -11.28
N TYR A 59 6.00 9.72 -10.41
CA TYR A 59 5.00 8.69 -10.16
C TYR A 59 3.62 9.28 -10.38
N GLU A 60 2.77 8.54 -11.08
CA GLU A 60 1.34 8.78 -11.16
C GLU A 60 0.66 8.11 -9.98
N PHE A 61 -0.29 8.81 -9.35
CA PHE A 61 -1.08 8.29 -8.25
C PHE A 61 -2.33 7.59 -8.80
N ILE A 62 -2.36 6.26 -8.72
CA ILE A 62 -3.49 5.46 -9.19
C ILE A 62 -4.61 5.41 -8.15
N GLY A 63 -4.24 5.26 -6.86
CA GLY A 63 -5.21 5.33 -5.77
C GLY A 63 -4.77 4.62 -4.51
N PRO A 64 -5.62 4.61 -3.46
CA PRO A 64 -5.31 3.91 -2.22
C PRO A 64 -5.51 2.39 -2.36
N ALA A 65 -4.76 1.62 -1.57
CA ALA A 65 -4.84 0.16 -1.51
C ALA A 65 -5.04 -0.35 -0.08
N TYR A 66 -5.56 -1.58 0.01
CA TYR A 66 -5.47 -2.42 1.20
C TYR A 66 -4.37 -3.44 0.96
N VAL A 67 -3.51 -3.66 1.95
CA VAL A 67 -2.51 -4.74 1.93
C VAL A 67 -2.62 -5.50 3.24
N ASP A 68 -2.76 -6.81 3.13
CA ASP A 68 -2.93 -7.68 4.27
C ASP A 68 -1.69 -7.64 5.18
N GLY A 69 -1.91 -7.58 6.51
CA GLY A 69 -0.86 -7.42 7.53
C GLY A 69 -0.17 -6.05 7.57
N ALA A 70 -0.07 -5.33 6.44
CA ALA A 70 0.58 -4.02 6.39
C ALA A 70 -0.13 -2.98 7.25
N MET A 71 -1.46 -2.96 7.24
CA MET A 71 -2.24 -1.99 8.02
C MET A 71 -2.19 -2.23 9.54
N ASN A 72 -1.79 -3.43 9.96
CA ASN A 72 -1.60 -3.79 11.37
C ASN A 72 -0.18 -3.51 11.88
N GLY A 73 0.72 -3.01 11.02
CA GLY A 73 2.11 -2.78 11.39
C GLY A 73 3.03 -3.99 11.16
N GLU A 74 2.53 -5.10 10.60
CA GLU A 74 3.28 -6.36 10.50
C GLU A 74 4.38 -6.31 9.43
N VAL A 75 4.21 -5.45 8.41
CA VAL A 75 5.19 -5.24 7.33
C VAL A 75 6.35 -4.33 7.74
N PHE A 76 6.35 -3.83 8.98
CA PHE A 76 7.33 -2.85 9.48
C PHE A 76 8.49 -3.46 10.27
N HIS A 77 8.62 -4.78 10.32
CA HIS A 77 9.76 -5.43 10.95
C HIS A 77 11.01 -5.27 10.08
N GLU A 78 11.80 -4.25 10.39
CA GLU A 78 13.27 -4.19 10.30
C GLU A 78 13.69 -2.71 10.32
N SER A 79 14.19 -2.26 11.47
CA SER A 79 15.03 -1.07 11.60
C SER A 79 15.98 -1.33 12.75
N LYS A 80 17.29 -1.19 12.52
CA LYS A 80 18.26 -1.34 13.62
C LYS A 80 18.12 -0.12 14.54
N LYS A 81 18.33 -0.35 15.83
CA LYS A 81 18.25 0.71 16.84
C LYS A 81 19.30 1.79 16.54
N GLY A 82 18.88 2.96 16.07
CA GLY A 82 19.76 4.09 15.74
C GLY A 82 19.65 4.59 14.30
N ASP A 83 18.98 3.85 13.40
CA ASP A 83 18.77 4.32 12.03
C ASP A 83 17.63 5.34 11.97
N GLU A 84 17.75 6.33 11.08
CA GLU A 84 16.59 7.14 10.69
C GLU A 84 15.52 6.20 10.11
N PRO A 85 14.25 6.32 10.55
CA PRO A 85 13.19 5.49 9.99
C PRO A 85 13.09 5.75 8.48
N PRO A 86 12.96 4.70 7.65
CA PRO A 86 12.79 4.90 6.22
C PRO A 86 11.57 5.79 5.95
N LYS A 87 11.59 6.54 4.84
CA LYS A 87 10.48 7.42 4.46
C LYS A 87 9.33 6.66 3.80
N GLU A 88 9.60 5.46 3.30
CA GLU A 88 8.60 4.59 2.67
C GLU A 88 9.06 3.12 2.59
N ARG A 89 8.11 2.23 2.27
CA ARG A 89 8.37 0.86 1.79
C ARG A 89 7.66 0.66 0.44
N ARG A 90 8.26 -0.14 -0.44
CA ARG A 90 7.78 -0.36 -1.80
C ARG A 90 7.70 -1.85 -2.12
N PHE A 91 6.62 -2.27 -2.76
CA PHE A 91 6.40 -3.64 -3.23
C PHE A 91 5.87 -3.60 -4.66
N TRP A 92 6.39 -4.45 -5.55
CA TRP A 92 5.96 -4.45 -6.96
C TRP A 92 4.81 -5.42 -7.17
N ILE A 93 3.79 -4.98 -7.93
CA ILE A 93 2.65 -5.81 -8.30
C ILE A 93 3.02 -6.73 -9.46
N ARG A 94 2.62 -8.00 -9.32
CA ARG A 94 2.72 -9.05 -10.34
C ARG A 94 1.35 -9.51 -10.81
#